data_AF-A0A3D0KB44-F1
#
_entry.id   AF-A0A3D0KB44-F1
#
_cell.length_a   1.000
_cell.length_b   1.000
_cell.length_c   1.000
_cell.angle_alpha   90.00
_cell.angle_beta   90.00
_cell.angle_gamma   90.00
#
_symmetry.space_group_name_H-M   'P 1'
#
loop_
_entity.id
_entity.type
_entity.pdbx_description
1 polymer ?
#
loop_
_entity_poly.entity_id
_entity_poly.type
_entity_poly.pdbx_seq_one_letter_code
_entity_poly.pdbx_strand_id
1 'polypeptide(L)'
;MTEYCPFRKGTLLILSGPVNHLHIIMNDPVYYPERDYYGVLLVNISSVRPGRRYDRTCLIEAGEHPFIRHQSYVVYGDAVVKSADDISQFVSTGEFSARDPVDEINYQRVLEGFDHSPKVAPKIKRFIRNYMK
;
A
#
# COMPACT_ATOMS: atom_id res chain seq x y z
N MET A 1 13.01 -22.94 3.34
CA MET A 1 12.01 -22.01 2.77
C MET A 1 12.57 -20.62 2.95
N THR A 2 12.69 -19.85 1.87
CA THR A 2 13.08 -18.43 1.97
C THR A 2 11.91 -17.69 2.61
N GLU A 3 12.18 -17.03 3.73
CA GLU A 3 11.22 -16.15 4.39
C GLU A 3 10.87 -14.98 3.46
N TYR A 4 9.58 -14.65 3.36
CA TYR A 4 9.17 -13.46 2.60
C TYR A 4 9.74 -12.23 3.29
N CYS A 5 10.26 -11.27 2.52
CA CYS A 5 10.66 -9.96 3.04
C CYS A 5 9.86 -8.91 2.28
N PRO A 6 9.06 -8.05 2.94
CA PRO A 6 8.37 -6.97 2.27
C PRO A 6 9.39 -5.98 1.67
N PHE A 7 9.10 -5.50 0.47
CA PHE A 7 10.00 -4.63 -0.28
C PHE A 7 9.21 -3.56 -1.03
N ARG A 8 9.86 -2.43 -1.32
CA ARG A 8 9.28 -1.30 -2.05
C ARG A 8 8.72 -1.75 -3.39
N LYS A 9 7.52 -1.29 -3.74
CA LYS A 9 6.69 -1.68 -4.91
C LYS A 9 6.06 -3.06 -4.82
N GLY A 10 6.47 -3.90 -3.86
CA GLY A 10 5.79 -5.17 -3.62
C GLY A 10 4.31 -4.94 -3.34
N THR A 11 3.47 -5.90 -3.71
CA THR A 11 2.04 -5.82 -3.44
C THR A 11 1.54 -7.03 -2.67
N LEU A 12 0.51 -6.81 -1.86
CA LEU A 12 -0.11 -7.81 -1.00
C LEU A 12 -1.62 -7.79 -1.20
N LEU A 13 -2.24 -8.96 -1.30
CA LEU A 13 -3.67 -9.10 -1.05
C LEU A 13 -3.89 -9.32 0.43
N ILE A 14 -4.68 -8.41 1.01
CA ILE A 14 -5.06 -8.43 2.42
C ILE A 14 -6.58 -8.43 2.47
N LEU A 15 -7.16 -9.33 3.26
CA LEU A 15 -8.59 -9.35 3.52
C LEU A 15 -8.98 -8.07 4.27
N SER A 16 -9.83 -7.25 3.67
CA SER A 16 -10.37 -6.04 4.29
C SER A 16 -11.88 -6.02 4.09
N GLY A 17 -12.62 -6.26 5.17
CA GLY A 17 -14.06 -6.51 5.10
C GLY A 17 -14.37 -7.85 4.41
N PRO A 18 -15.32 -7.90 3.45
CA PRO A 18 -15.75 -9.17 2.84
C PRO A 18 -14.84 -9.65 1.70
N VAL A 19 -13.86 -8.85 1.26
CA VAL A 19 -13.05 -9.15 0.06
C VAL A 19 -11.58 -8.79 0.24
N ASN A 20 -10.73 -9.37 -0.61
CA ASN A 20 -9.32 -9.04 -0.66
C ASN A 20 -9.09 -7.72 -1.40
N HIS A 21 -8.28 -6.86 -0.80
CA HIS A 21 -7.83 -5.60 -1.38
C HIS A 21 -6.33 -5.65 -1.66
N LEU A 22 -5.93 -5.12 -2.81
CA LEU A 22 -4.52 -4.93 -3.15
C LEU A 22 -3.94 -3.79 -2.33
N HIS A 23 -2.81 -4.04 -1.69
CA HIS A 23 -2.02 -3.06 -0.96
C HIS A 23 -0.66 -2.96 -1.63
N ILE A 24 -0.15 -1.74 -1.78
CA ILE A 24 1.20 -1.45 -2.28
C ILE A 24 2.10 -1.16 -1.08
N ILE A 25 3.29 -1.75 -1.07
CA ILE A 25 4.38 -1.45 -0.14
C ILE A 25 5.17 -0.26 -0.69
N MET A 26 5.20 0.85 0.04
CA MET A 26 5.76 2.11 -0.44
C MET A 26 7.25 2.32 -0.11
N ASN A 27 7.82 1.51 0.78
CA ASN A 27 9.24 1.58 1.15
C ASN A 27 9.79 0.21 1.53
N ASP A 28 11.10 0.04 1.39
CA ASP A 28 11.80 -1.08 2.02
C ASP A 28 11.77 -0.92 3.55
N PRO A 29 11.89 -1.99 4.34
CA PRO A 29 11.80 -1.90 5.79
C PRO A 29 12.78 -0.88 6.38
N VAL A 30 12.25 0.08 7.15
CA VAL A 30 13.04 1.12 7.84
C VAL A 30 12.76 1.08 9.33
N TYR A 31 13.78 1.23 10.16
CA TYR A 31 13.57 1.26 11.61
C TYR A 31 12.68 2.47 11.97
N TYR A 32 11.58 2.20 12.67
CA TYR A 32 10.59 3.19 13.09
C TYR A 32 10.63 3.35 14.61
N PRO A 33 11.43 4.30 15.15
CA PRO A 33 11.71 4.39 16.58
C PRO A 33 10.47 4.64 17.43
N GLU A 34 9.46 5.32 16.88
CA GLU A 34 8.20 5.62 17.59
C GLU A 34 7.41 4.35 17.95
N ARG A 35 7.73 3.21 17.33
CA ARG A 35 7.05 1.92 17.51
C ARG A 35 7.98 0.74 17.76
N ASP A 36 9.30 0.96 17.73
CA ASP A 36 10.35 -0.03 17.97
C ASP A 36 10.27 -1.29 17.08
N TYR A 37 10.08 -1.08 15.77
CA TYR A 37 10.13 -2.15 14.77
C TYR A 37 10.62 -1.62 13.41
N TYR A 38 10.96 -2.52 12.47
CA TYR A 38 11.17 -2.16 11.07
C TYR A 38 9.84 -2.03 10.33
N GLY A 39 9.50 -0.81 9.92
CA GLY A 39 8.20 -0.46 9.38
C GLY A 39 8.17 -0.32 7.87
N VAL A 40 7.07 -0.74 7.27
CA VAL A 40 6.73 -0.45 5.87
C VAL A 40 5.38 0.23 5.78
N LEU A 41 5.27 1.22 4.91
CA LEU A 41 4.02 1.91 4.60
C LEU A 41 3.23 1.11 3.56
N LEU A 42 2.00 0.75 3.91
CA LEU A 42 1.01 0.16 3.03
C LEU A 42 -0.04 1.19 2.64
N VAL A 43 -0.49 1.13 1.39
CA VAL A 43 -1.68 1.84 0.92
C VAL A 43 -2.54 0.92 0.06
N ASN A 44 -3.85 0.93 0.30
CA ASN A 44 -4.77 0.04 -0.40
C ASN A 44 -5.38 0.68 -1.64
N ILE A 45 -5.80 -0.20 -2.55
CA ILE A 45 -6.51 0.13 -3.78
C ILE A 45 -7.96 -0.35 -3.67
N SER A 46 -8.88 0.49 -4.12
CA SER A 46 -10.31 0.19 -4.17
C SER A 46 -10.89 0.53 -5.54
N SER A 47 -11.85 -0.26 -6.01
CA SER A 47 -12.49 0.01 -7.30
C SER A 47 -13.36 1.25 -7.25
N VAL A 48 -13.34 2.03 -8.33
CA VAL A 48 -14.30 3.12 -8.53
C VAL A 48 -15.69 2.51 -8.70
N ARG A 49 -16.67 3.02 -7.96
CA ARG A 49 -18.07 2.56 -8.02
C ARG A 49 -19.00 3.72 -8.34
N PRO A 50 -19.97 3.55 -9.27
CA PRO A 50 -20.97 4.58 -9.58
C PRO A 50 -21.69 5.06 -8.32
N GLY A 51 -21.91 6.38 -8.22
CA GLY A 51 -22.63 7.00 -7.10
C GLY A 51 -21.86 7.04 -5.76
N ARG A 52 -20.65 6.48 -5.67
CA ARG A 52 -19.80 6.59 -4.47
C ARG A 52 -18.78 7.70 -4.65
N ARG A 53 -18.58 8.50 -3.60
CA ARG A 53 -17.46 9.44 -3.54
C ARG A 53 -16.18 8.65 -3.27
N TYR A 54 -15.11 9.02 -3.95
CA TYR A 54 -13.79 8.43 -3.80
C TYR A 54 -12.72 9.53 -3.95
N ASP A 55 -11.50 9.22 -3.51
CA ASP A 55 -10.37 10.12 -3.68
C ASP A 55 -9.88 10.07 -5.14
N ARG A 56 -9.88 11.23 -5.81
CA ARG A 56 -9.50 11.35 -7.23
C ARG A 56 -8.01 11.67 -7.42
N THR A 57 -7.24 11.78 -6.33
CA THR A 57 -5.82 12.15 -6.40
C THR A 57 -5.00 11.18 -7.23
N CYS A 58 -5.25 9.86 -7.11
CA CYS A 58 -4.56 8.85 -7.90
C CYS A 58 -5.54 7.78 -8.35
N LEU A 59 -5.79 7.73 -9.66
CA LEU A 59 -6.54 6.68 -10.34
C LEU A 59 -5.58 5.67 -10.94
N ILE A 60 -5.98 4.41 -10.96
CA ILE A 60 -5.26 3.32 -11.61
C ILE A 60 -6.24 2.60 -12.54
N GLU A 61 -5.90 2.54 -13.82
CA GLU A 61 -6.73 2.00 -14.88
C GLU A 61 -6.62 0.47 -14.96
N ALA A 62 -7.62 -0.15 -15.60
CA ALA A 62 -7.61 -1.59 -15.84
C ALA A 62 -6.39 -1.99 -16.68
N GLY A 63 -5.65 -3.00 -16.22
CA GLY A 63 -4.45 -3.49 -16.91
C GLY A 63 -3.14 -2.85 -16.49
N GLU A 64 -3.14 -1.73 -15.76
CA GLU A 64 -1.91 -1.12 -15.20
C GLU A 64 -1.27 -1.98 -14.09
N HIS A 65 -2.04 -2.89 -13.50
CA HIS A 65 -1.53 -3.96 -12.63
C HIS A 65 -2.35 -5.25 -12.86
N PRO A 66 -1.76 -6.47 -12.83
CA PRO A 66 -2.45 -7.72 -13.15
C PRO A 66 -3.72 -8.01 -12.33
N PHE A 67 -3.78 -7.51 -11.10
CA PHE A 67 -4.95 -7.63 -10.22
C PHE A 67 -6.07 -6.62 -10.55
N ILE A 68 -5.76 -5.49 -11.20
CA ILE A 68 -6.70 -4.39 -11.43
C ILE A 68 -7.44 -4.62 -12.75
N ARG A 69 -8.72 -4.98 -12.65
CA ARG A 69 -9.60 -5.29 -13.80
C ARG A 69 -10.58 -4.16 -14.16
N HIS A 70 -10.71 -3.18 -13.29
CA HIS A 70 -11.58 -2.02 -13.46
C HIS A 70 -10.86 -0.79 -12.91
N GLN A 71 -11.24 0.40 -13.39
CA GLN A 71 -10.72 1.65 -12.85
C GLN A 71 -10.84 1.67 -11.33
N SER A 72 -9.72 1.95 -10.68
CA SER A 72 -9.55 1.91 -9.24
C SER A 72 -8.87 3.19 -8.76
N TYR A 73 -8.88 3.41 -7.46
CA TYR A 73 -8.25 4.57 -6.85
C TYR A 73 -7.47 4.16 -5.60
N VAL A 74 -6.46 4.96 -5.27
CA VAL A 74 -5.65 4.80 -4.07
C VAL A 74 -6.39 5.38 -2.87
N VAL A 75 -6.54 4.60 -1.79
CA VAL A 75 -7.26 5.01 -0.59
C VAL A 75 -6.29 5.56 0.46
N TYR A 76 -5.76 6.77 0.20
CA TYR A 76 -4.77 7.43 1.07
C TYR A 76 -5.19 7.58 2.53
N GLY A 77 -6.50 7.68 2.81
CA GLY A 77 -7.05 7.80 4.16
C GLY A 77 -6.79 6.58 5.05
N ASP A 78 -6.62 5.41 4.43
CA ASP A 78 -6.44 4.13 5.13
C ASP A 78 -4.96 3.68 5.11
N ALA A 79 -4.05 4.52 4.61
CA ALA A 79 -2.63 4.24 4.61
C ALA A 79 -2.11 3.97 6.03
N VAL A 80 -1.26 2.96 6.17
CA VAL A 80 -0.84 2.43 7.47
C VAL A 80 0.60 1.93 7.44
N VAL A 81 1.34 2.21 8.50
CA VAL A 81 2.67 1.61 8.72
C VAL A 81 2.49 0.30 9.48
N LYS A 82 3.06 -0.79 8.97
CA LYS A 82 3.03 -2.13 9.58
C LYS A 82 4.44 -2.63 9.83
N SER A 83 4.58 -3.56 10.79
CA SER A 83 5.83 -4.26 11.04
C SER A 83 6.17 -5.15 9.83
N ALA A 84 7.43 -5.12 9.40
CA ALA A 84 7.93 -5.99 8.36
C ALA A 84 7.85 -7.46 8.79
N ASP A 85 8.19 -7.76 10.04
CA ASP A 85 8.15 -9.12 10.59
C ASP A 85 6.71 -9.67 10.61
N ASP A 86 5.72 -8.86 11.01
CA ASP A 86 4.31 -9.27 10.99
C ASP A 86 3.87 -9.59 9.55
N ILE A 87 4.27 -8.76 8.58
CA ILE A 87 3.94 -9.02 7.17
C ILE A 87 4.58 -10.32 6.69
N SER A 88 5.85 -10.55 7.01
CA SER A 88 6.57 -11.78 6.67
C SER A 88 5.86 -13.00 7.26
N GLN A 89 5.46 -12.92 8.53
CA GLN A 89 4.70 -13.96 9.20
C GLN A 89 3.35 -14.20 8.51
N PHE A 90 2.56 -13.15 8.25
CA PHE A 90 1.25 -13.27 7.60
C PHE A 90 1.32 -13.79 6.16
N VAL A 91 2.40 -13.53 5.44
CA VAL A 91 2.63 -14.16 4.13
C VAL A 91 2.98 -15.65 4.31
N SER A 92 3.78 -15.99 5.31
CA SER A 92 4.19 -17.39 5.56
C SER A 92 3.04 -18.30 5.99
N THR A 93 2.07 -17.77 6.72
CA THR A 93 0.84 -18.44 7.19
C THR A 93 -0.26 -18.44 6.15
N GLY A 94 -0.10 -17.70 5.04
CA GLY A 94 -1.08 -17.58 3.96
C GLY A 94 -2.23 -16.60 4.24
N GLU A 95 -2.15 -15.82 5.32
CA GLU A 95 -3.13 -14.78 5.64
C GLU A 95 -3.03 -13.60 4.66
N PHE A 96 -1.82 -13.27 4.23
CA PHE A 96 -1.54 -12.33 3.13
C PHE A 96 -1.03 -13.10 1.90
N SER A 97 -1.41 -12.64 0.71
CA SER A 97 -0.89 -13.21 -0.54
C SER A 97 -0.07 -12.17 -1.30
N ALA A 98 1.24 -12.40 -1.45
CA ALA A 98 2.08 -11.57 -2.32
C ALA A 98 1.62 -11.66 -3.78
N ARG A 99 1.66 -10.53 -4.49
CA ARG A 99 1.33 -10.41 -5.91
C ARG A 99 2.46 -9.68 -6.65
N ASP A 100 2.28 -9.53 -7.96
CA ASP A 100 3.21 -8.79 -8.82
C ASP A 100 3.49 -7.39 -8.24
N PRO A 101 4.74 -6.92 -8.28
CA PRO A 101 5.03 -5.55 -7.88
C PRO A 101 4.38 -4.56 -8.84
N VAL A 102 4.09 -3.35 -8.36
CA VAL A 102 3.75 -2.24 -9.25
C VAL A 102 4.98 -1.80 -10.05
N ASP A 103 4.77 -1.33 -11.27
CA ASP A 103 5.83 -0.71 -12.06
C ASP A 103 6.26 0.65 -11.47
N GLU A 104 7.37 1.20 -11.99
CA GLU A 104 7.89 2.50 -11.54
C GLU A 104 6.88 3.64 -11.76
N ILE A 105 6.16 3.63 -12.87
CA ILE A 105 5.24 4.71 -13.25
C ILE A 105 4.10 4.80 -12.24
N ASN A 106 3.47 3.68 -11.94
CA ASN A 106 2.39 3.61 -10.96
C ASN A 106 2.90 3.85 -9.54
N TYR A 107 4.09 3.36 -9.20
CA TYR A 107 4.72 3.66 -7.92
C TYR A 107 4.89 5.17 -7.71
N GLN A 108 5.45 5.89 -8.69
CA GLN A 108 5.65 7.34 -8.60
C GLN A 108 4.32 8.10 -8.51
N ARG A 109 3.33 7.74 -9.32
CA ARG A 109 1.97 8.33 -9.24
C ARG A 109 1.34 8.17 -7.86
N VAL A 110 1.49 6.98 -7.25
CA VAL A 110 0.99 6.71 -5.90
C VAL A 110 1.75 7.54 -4.87
N LEU A 111 3.08 7.63 -5.00
CA LEU A 111 3.95 8.41 -4.13
C LEU A 111 3.60 9.91 -4.16
N GLU A 112 3.49 10.51 -5.34
CA GLU A 112 3.08 11.91 -5.54
C GLU A 112 1.70 12.21 -4.93
N GLY A 113 0.77 11.25 -5.01
CA GLY A 113 -0.55 11.47 -4.44
C GLY A 113 -0.59 11.57 -2.91
N PHE A 114 0.45 11.15 -2.18
CA PHE A 114 0.55 11.42 -0.74
C PHE A 114 0.71 12.92 -0.42
N ASP A 115 1.25 13.71 -1.36
CA ASP A 115 1.39 15.15 -1.19
C ASP A 115 0.09 15.90 -1.52
N HIS A 116 -0.72 15.35 -2.44
CA HIS A 116 -1.91 16.02 -2.97
C HIS A 116 -3.22 15.58 -2.31
N SER A 117 -3.31 14.36 -1.78
CA SER A 117 -4.56 13.89 -1.19
C SER A 117 -4.86 14.61 0.15
N PRO A 118 -6.06 15.17 0.30
CA PRO A 118 -6.50 15.77 1.56
C PRO A 118 -6.83 14.71 2.62
N LYS A 119 -6.83 13.42 2.26
CA LYS A 119 -7.20 12.31 3.14
C LYS A 119 -6.01 11.71 3.88
N VAL A 120 -4.78 12.01 3.47
CA VAL A 120 -3.56 11.46 4.10
C VAL A 120 -3.47 11.90 5.55
N ALA A 121 -3.44 10.93 6.47
CA ALA A 121 -3.37 11.20 7.89
C ALA A 121 -2.04 11.89 8.27
N PRO A 122 -2.02 12.85 9.22
CA PRO A 122 -0.80 13.56 9.61
C PRO A 122 0.35 12.64 10.06
N LYS A 123 0.04 11.52 10.71
CA LYS A 123 1.02 10.50 11.12
C LYS A 123 1.73 9.86 9.92
N ILE A 124 1.04 9.67 8.80
CA ILE A 124 1.60 9.09 7.58
C ILE A 124 2.49 10.11 6.88
N LYS A 125 2.06 11.38 6.80
CA LYS A 125 2.92 12.47 6.31
C LYS A 125 4.21 12.59 7.13
N ARG A 126 4.12 12.46 8.46
CA ARG A 126 5.30 12.45 9.33
C ARG A 126 6.21 11.26 9.05
N PHE A 127 5.64 10.06 8.90
CA PHE A 127 6.42 8.87 8.58
C PHE A 127 7.17 9.01 7.26
N ILE A 128 6.48 9.39 6.18
CA ILE A 128 7.08 9.60 4.85
C ILE A 128 8.26 10.59 4.95
N ARG A 129 8.02 11.78 5.52
CA ARG A 129 9.03 12.83 5.63
C ARG A 129 10.26 12.41 6.44
N ASN A 130 10.11 11.56 7.45
CA ASN A 130 11.18 11.24 8.38
C ASN A 130 11.93 9.96 8.01
N TYR A 131 11.28 9.01 7.33
CA TYR A 131 11.81 7.64 7.19
C TYR A 131 11.83 7.10 5.75
N MET A 132 11.18 7.76 4.77
CA MET A 132 11.13 7.28 3.37
C MET A 132 12.00 8.10 2.40
N LYS A 133 13.14 8.62 2.88
CA LYS A 133 14.08 9.38 2.04
C LYS A 133 15.05 8.49 1.30
#